data_AF-A0A3S4IET1-F1
#
_entry.id   AF-A0A3S4IET1-F1
#
_cell.length_a   1.000
_cell.length_b   1.000
_cell.length_c   1.000
_cell.angle_alpha   90.00
_cell.angle_beta   90.00
_cell.angle_gamma   90.00
#
_symmetry.space_group_name_H-M   'P 1'
#
loop_
_entity.id
_entity.type
_entity.pdbx_description
1 polymer ?
#
loop_
_entity_poly.entity_id
_entity_poly.type
_entity_poly.pdbx_seq_one_letter_code
_entity_poly.pdbx_strand_id
1 'polypeptide(L)'
;MEVIHITFDRSALELWLTKGGEIRGKLNGIGFAQTLNMEVDNAQHLVVRDISLQGTRLALPGAAEDSMPAEIKQQLETLENDWRQQHTRFSEQQHCLFIHSDWLGRIEASLQDVGEQIRQAKQC
;
A
#
# COMPACT_ATOMS: atom_id res chain seq x y z
N MET A 1 7.18 9.36 -14.88
CA MET A 1 6.55 9.06 -13.57
C MET A 1 7.66 8.64 -12.64
N GLU A 2 7.75 9.26 -11.46
CA GLU A 2 8.70 8.82 -10.44
C GLU A 2 8.17 7.56 -9.75
N VAL A 3 9.05 6.57 -9.56
CA VAL A 3 8.71 5.28 -8.97
C VAL A 3 9.54 5.10 -7.71
N ILE A 4 8.87 4.99 -6.56
CA ILE A 4 9.52 4.86 -5.24
C ILE A 4 9.57 3.41 -4.76
N HIS A 5 8.68 2.55 -5.27
CA HIS A 5 8.71 1.12 -5.01
C HIS A 5 8.09 0.35 -6.17
N ILE A 6 8.46 -0.93 -6.28
CA ILE A 6 7.93 -1.85 -7.30
C ILE A 6 7.42 -3.09 -6.59
N THR A 7 6.20 -3.51 -6.91
CA THR A 7 5.61 -4.74 -6.39
C THR A 7 5.73 -5.84 -7.41
N PHE A 8 6.29 -6.97 -6.98
CA PHE A 8 6.47 -8.17 -7.81
C PHE A 8 5.51 -9.27 -7.37
N ASP A 9 5.03 -10.04 -8.35
CA ASP A 9 4.48 -11.35 -8.05
C ASP A 9 5.63 -12.31 -7.70
N ARG A 10 5.50 -12.99 -6.56
CA ARG A 10 6.56 -13.87 -6.06
C ARG A 10 6.87 -15.01 -7.02
N SER A 11 5.84 -15.65 -7.58
CA SER A 11 6.01 -16.78 -8.49
C SER A 11 6.68 -16.37 -9.81
N ALA A 12 6.35 -15.19 -10.32
CA ALA A 12 7.00 -14.62 -11.49
C ALA A 12 8.47 -14.28 -11.23
N LEU A 13 8.80 -13.72 -10.07
CA LEU A 13 10.18 -13.40 -9.69
C LEU A 13 11.03 -14.67 -9.53
N GLU A 14 10.50 -15.72 -8.89
CA GLU A 14 11.18 -17.01 -8.76
C GLU A 14 11.47 -17.66 -10.12
N LEU A 15 10.49 -17.62 -11.04
CA LEU A 15 10.67 -18.13 -12.39
C LEU A 15 11.72 -17.34 -13.17
N TRP A 16 11.72 -16.01 -13.05
CA TRP A 16 12.69 -15.15 -13.70
C TRP A 16 14.11 -15.37 -13.17
N LEU A 17 14.28 -15.53 -11.85
CA LEU A 17 15.58 -15.83 -11.24
C LEU A 17 16.16 -17.19 -11.70
N THR A 18 15.29 -18.15 -12.02
CA THR A 18 15.72 -19.52 -12.41
C THR A 18 15.92 -19.68 -13.91
N LYS A 19 15.06 -19.08 -14.74
CA LYS A 19 15.05 -19.26 -16.20
C LYS A 19 15.45 -18.03 -17.00
N GLY A 20 15.54 -16.86 -16.37
CA GLY A 20 15.72 -15.57 -17.05
C GLY A 20 14.48 -15.14 -17.84
N GLY A 21 14.70 -14.31 -18.86
CA GLY A 21 13.65 -13.77 -19.72
C GLY A 21 13.14 -12.40 -19.27
N GLU A 22 11.88 -12.10 -19.57
CA GLU A 22 11.23 -10.84 -19.18
C GLU A 22 10.58 -10.96 -17.79
N ILE A 23 10.76 -9.93 -16.96
CA ILE A 23 10.04 -9.77 -15.70
C ILE A 23 9.09 -8.58 -15.78
N ARG A 24 7.95 -8.72 -15.12
CA ARG A 24 6.94 -7.66 -14.99
C ARG A 24 6.72 -7.31 -13.53
N GLY A 25 6.53 -6.03 -13.25
CA GLY A 25 6.22 -5.52 -11.92
C GLY A 25 5.24 -4.34 -11.97
N LYS A 26 4.51 -4.14 -10.88
CA LYS A 26 3.61 -2.99 -10.73
C LYS A 26 4.40 -1.81 -10.17
N LEU A 27 4.40 -0.69 -10.88
CA LEU A 27 5.06 0.53 -10.43
C LEU A 27 4.21 1.20 -9.34
N ASN A 28 4.82 1.54 -8.20
CA ASN A 28 4.15 2.08 -7.01
C ASN A 28 2.96 1.22 -6.53
N GLY A 29 2.99 -0.09 -6.77
CA GLY A 29 1.96 -1.03 -6.34
C GLY A 29 0.62 -0.95 -7.07
N ILE A 30 0.47 -0.02 -8.03
CA ILE A 30 -0.80 0.28 -8.72
C ILE A 30 -0.73 -0.04 -10.22
N GLY A 31 -1.91 -0.19 -10.83
CA GLY A 31 -2.05 -0.40 -12.27
C GLY A 31 -1.63 -1.78 -12.78
N PHE A 32 -1.39 -1.86 -14.10
CA PHE A 32 -0.95 -3.08 -14.76
C PHE A 32 0.54 -3.32 -14.56
N ALA A 33 0.94 -4.59 -14.49
CA ALA A 33 2.33 -4.97 -14.41
C ALA A 33 3.04 -4.63 -15.74
N GLN A 34 4.08 -3.79 -15.66
CA GLN A 34 4.86 -3.34 -16.80
C GLN A 34 6.15 -4.17 -16.90
N THR A 35 6.65 -4.39 -18.11
CA THR A 35 7.95 -5.04 -18.33
C THR A 35 9.06 -4.15 -17.79
N LEU A 36 9.98 -4.73 -17.02
CA LEU A 36 11.07 -4.03 -16.36
C LEU A 36 12.41 -4.51 -16.93
N ASN A 37 13.32 -3.56 -17.13
CA ASN A 37 14.72 -3.88 -17.43
C ASN A 37 15.42 -4.19 -16.11
N MET A 38 15.64 -5.47 -15.84
CA MET A 38 16.21 -5.97 -14.59
C MET A 38 17.36 -6.92 -14.84
N GLU A 39 18.33 -6.89 -13.92
CA GLU A 39 19.46 -7.81 -13.90
C GLU A 39 19.89 -8.12 -12.46
N VAL A 40 20.68 -9.18 -12.31
CA VAL A 40 21.38 -9.50 -11.06
C VAL A 40 22.81 -9.00 -11.20
N ASP A 41 23.24 -8.09 -10.33
CA ASP A 41 24.60 -7.56 -10.37
C ASP A 41 25.64 -8.55 -9.82
N ASN A 42 26.92 -8.25 -10.01
CA ASN A 42 28.03 -9.09 -9.54
C ASN A 42 28.06 -9.27 -8.00
N ALA A 43 27.36 -8.41 -7.26
CA ALA A 43 27.23 -8.48 -5.82
C ALA A 43 25.92 -9.16 -5.39
N GLN A 44 25.22 -9.84 -6.31
CA GLN A 44 23.97 -10.57 -6.09
C GLN A 44 22.77 -9.67 -5.70
N HIS A 45 22.77 -8.41 -6.13
CA HIS A 45 21.63 -7.50 -5.95
C HIS A 45 20.77 -7.46 -7.21
N LEU A 46 19.45 -7.27 -7.02
CA LEU A 46 18.55 -6.93 -8.12
C LEU A 46 18.73 -5.45 -8.48
N VAL A 47 18.96 -5.17 -9.77
CA VAL A 47 19.11 -3.81 -10.30
C VAL A 47 18.06 -3.57 -11.37
N VAL A 48 17.30 -2.48 -11.24
CA VAL A 48 16.37 -2.00 -12.26
C VAL A 48 17.04 -0.86 -13.04
N ARG A 49 16.89 -0.87 -14.37
CA ARG A 49 17.43 0.17 -15.26
C ARG A 49 16.31 0.97 -15.92
N ASP A 50 16.50 2.28 -16.00
CA ASP A 50 15.61 3.17 -16.74
C ASP A 50 15.96 3.24 -18.25
N ILE A 51 15.26 4.11 -18.99
CA ILE A 51 15.51 4.34 -20.42
C ILE A 51 16.90 4.92 -20.72
N SER A 52 17.56 5.50 -19.72
CA SER A 52 18.92 6.04 -19.79
C SER A 52 19.97 5.04 -19.30
N LEU A 53 19.56 3.79 -19.03
CA LEU A 53 20.35 2.71 -18.46
C LEU A 53 20.90 3.00 -17.05
N GLN A 54 20.33 3.98 -16.33
CA GLN A 54 20.69 4.25 -14.93
C GLN A 54 20.17 3.12 -14.05
N GLY A 55 21.08 2.43 -13.38
CA GLY A 55 20.78 1.27 -12.54
C GLY A 55 20.49 1.68 -11.10
N THR A 56 19.38 1.20 -10.54
CA THR A 56 19.02 1.36 -9.13
C THR A 56 18.90 0.00 -8.47
N ARG A 57 19.59 -0.21 -7.34
CA ARG A 57 19.52 -1.44 -6.55
C ARG A 57 18.21 -1.50 -5.78
N LEU A 58 17.55 -2.66 -5.82
CA LEU A 58 16.36 -2.93 -5.02
C LEU A 58 16.74 -3.39 -3.62
N ALA A 59 15.96 -2.94 -2.65
CA ALA A 59 15.98 -3.44 -1.29
C ALA A 59 14.58 -3.97 -0.94
N LEU A 60 14.52 -4.99 -0.10
CA LEU A 60 13.25 -5.34 0.54
C LEU A 60 12.90 -4.25 1.55
N PRO A 61 11.60 -3.95 1.76
CA PRO A 61 11.21 -3.16 2.91
C PRO A 61 11.80 -3.84 4.15
N GLY A 62 12.64 -3.10 4.87
CA GLY A 62 13.49 -3.68 5.90
C GLY A 62 12.65 -4.34 6.98
N ALA A 63 13.00 -5.56 7.37
CA ALA A 63 12.64 -6.15 8.66
C ALA A 63 13.49 -5.50 9.78
N ALA A 64 13.57 -4.17 9.79
CA ALA A 64 14.34 -3.44 10.78
C ALA A 64 13.46 -3.25 12.01
N GLU A 65 14.03 -3.52 13.18
CA GLU A 65 13.46 -3.40 14.53
C GLU A 65 12.99 -1.97 14.90
N ASP A 66 12.96 -1.03 13.96
CA ASP A 66 12.33 0.26 14.12
C ASP A 66 10.83 0.11 13.89
N SER A 67 10.11 -0.02 15.01
CA SER A 67 8.70 0.29 15.11
C SER A 67 8.38 1.49 14.21
N MET A 68 7.31 1.38 13.40
CA MET A 68 6.72 2.47 12.61
C MET A 68 7.12 3.86 13.13
N PRO A 69 7.73 4.73 12.30
CA PRO A 69 8.26 6.01 12.74
C PRO A 69 7.26 6.76 13.63
N ALA A 70 7.74 7.34 14.73
CA ALA A 70 6.89 7.95 15.74
C ALA A 70 5.94 9.02 15.15
N GLU A 71 6.40 9.75 14.13
CA GLU A 71 5.59 10.72 13.39
C GLU A 71 4.39 10.06 12.68
N ILE A 72 4.62 8.95 11.95
CA ILE A 72 3.57 8.22 11.25
C ILE A 72 2.59 7.61 12.26
N LYS A 73 3.10 7.07 13.36
CA LYS A 73 2.26 6.54 14.43
C LYS A 73 1.36 7.63 15.04
N GLN A 74 1.92 8.80 15.34
CA GLN A 74 1.15 9.94 15.89
C GLN A 74 0.09 10.44 14.91
N GLN A 75 0.43 10.53 13.62
CA GLN A 75 -0.52 10.92 12.58
C GLN A 75 -1.65 9.89 12.43
N LEU A 76 -1.34 8.59 12.48
CA LEU A 76 -2.34 7.52 12.44
C LEU A 76 -3.22 7.48 13.70
N GLU A 77 -2.69 7.80 14.87
CA GLU A 77 -3.48 7.94 16.10
C GLU A 77 -4.43 9.14 16.04
N THR A 78 -3.96 10.27 15.51
CA THR A 78 -4.80 11.45 15.30
C THR A 78 -5.93 11.14 14.31
N LEU A 79 -5.60 10.50 13.18
CA LEU A 79 -6.57 10.08 12.17
C LEU A 79 -7.60 9.08 12.72
N GLU A 80 -7.18 8.13 13.55
CA GLU A 80 -8.09 7.19 14.19
C GLU A 80 -9.05 7.91 15.17
N ASN A 81 -8.55 8.87 15.95
CA ASN A 81 -9.39 9.66 16.85
C ASN A 81 -10.42 10.48 16.08
N ASP A 82 -10.03 11.10 14.96
CA ASP A 82 -10.95 11.84 14.10
C ASP A 82 -12.02 10.92 13.51
N TRP A 83 -11.62 9.74 13.02
CA TRP A 83 -12.54 8.72 12.52
C TRP A 83 -13.56 8.30 13.60
N ARG A 84 -13.09 8.01 14.82
CA ARG A 84 -13.98 7.66 15.95
C ARG A 84 -14.95 8.80 16.26
N GLN A 85 -14.49 10.05 16.25
CA GLN A 85 -15.35 11.19 16.50
C GLN A 85 -16.44 11.33 15.41
N GLN A 86 -16.10 11.12 14.14
CA GLN A 86 -17.06 11.15 13.05
C GLN A 86 -18.08 10.00 13.15
N HIS A 87 -17.61 8.80 13.48
CA HIS A 87 -18.47 7.62 13.66
C HIS A 87 -19.45 7.81 14.83
N THR A 88 -18.99 8.38 15.96
CA THR A 88 -19.86 8.72 17.08
C THR A 88 -20.92 9.75 16.69
N ARG A 89 -20.55 10.84 16.00
CA ARG A 89 -21.50 11.87 15.55
C ARG A 89 -22.57 11.29 14.62
N PHE A 90 -22.17 10.42 13.70
CA PHE A 90 -23.11 9.71 12.84
C PHE A 90 -24.04 8.81 13.66
N SER A 91 -23.48 8.02 14.57
CA SER A 91 -24.24 7.09 15.42
C SER A 91 -25.27 7.78 16.31
N GLU A 92 -24.96 8.98 16.80
CA GLU A 92 -25.87 9.82 17.60
C GLU A 92 -27.02 10.40 16.76
N GLN A 93 -26.76 10.73 15.49
CA GLN A 93 -27.73 11.43 14.61
C GLN A 93 -28.50 10.51 13.66
N GLN A 94 -28.07 9.25 13.49
CA GLN A 94 -28.68 8.30 12.54
C GLN A 94 -30.16 8.01 12.82
N HIS A 95 -30.64 8.24 14.05
CA HIS A 95 -32.04 8.06 14.45
C HIS A 95 -32.89 9.25 14.00
N CYS A 96 -33.05 9.40 12.67
CA CYS A 96 -33.84 10.46 12.07
C CYS A 96 -35.03 9.89 11.29
N LEU A 97 -36.25 10.29 11.66
CA LEU A 97 -37.49 9.85 11.04
C LEU A 97 -37.56 10.17 9.54
N PHE A 98 -36.82 11.18 9.10
CA PHE A 98 -36.83 11.70 7.73
C PHE A 98 -35.75 11.08 6.83
N ILE A 99 -34.92 10.17 7.37
CA ILE A 99 -33.84 9.53 6.62
C ILE A 99 -34.20 8.06 6.39
N HIS A 100 -34.10 7.63 5.13
CA HIS A 100 -34.37 6.24 4.76
C HIS A 100 -33.24 5.34 5.25
N SER A 101 -33.59 4.16 5.79
CA SER A 101 -32.66 3.21 6.41
C SER A 101 -31.59 2.69 5.44
N ASP A 102 -31.90 2.55 4.15
CA ASP A 102 -30.93 2.15 3.12
C ASP A 102 -29.72 3.10 3.02
N TRP A 103 -29.94 4.40 3.24
CA TRP A 103 -28.83 5.36 3.24
C TRP A 103 -27.95 5.21 4.48
N LEU A 104 -28.52 4.86 5.64
CA LEU A 104 -27.77 4.62 6.86
C LEU A 104 -26.78 3.46 6.68
N GLY A 105 -27.23 2.36 6.06
CA GLY A 105 -26.36 1.20 5.79
C GLY A 105 -25.18 1.53 4.87
N ARG A 106 -25.40 2.36 3.84
CA ARG A 106 -24.32 2.78 2.93
C ARG A 106 -23.32 3.71 3.59
N ILE A 107 -23.78 4.62 4.45
CA ILE A 107 -22.91 5.52 5.20
C ILE A 107 -22.08 4.72 6.21
N GLU A 108 -22.70 3.82 6.96
CA GLU A 108 -22.02 2.95 7.91
C GLU A 108 -20.94 2.10 7.22
N ALA A 109 -21.25 1.46 6.08
CA ALA A 109 -20.27 0.71 5.30
C ALA A 109 -19.08 1.58 4.88
N SER A 110 -19.33 2.80 4.39
CA SER A 110 -18.25 3.71 4.00
C SER A 110 -17.35 4.15 5.18
N LEU A 111 -17.91 4.29 6.38
CA LEU A 111 -17.14 4.58 7.58
C LEU A 111 -16.33 3.37 8.02
N GLN A 112 -16.88 2.17 7.92
CA GLN A 112 -16.17 0.93 8.25
C GLN A 112 -14.98 0.69 7.33
N ASP A 113 -15.14 0.90 6.02
CA ASP A 113 -14.05 0.77 5.03
C ASP A 113 -12.84 1.64 5.39
N VAL A 114 -13.08 2.90 5.79
CA VAL A 114 -12.00 3.82 6.23
C VAL A 114 -11.33 3.28 7.49
N GLY A 115 -12.11 2.79 8.45
CA GLY A 115 -11.58 2.20 9.69
C GLY A 115 -10.73 0.95 9.45
N GLU A 116 -11.08 0.13 8.46
CA GLU A 116 -10.28 -1.02 8.04
C GLU A 116 -8.96 -0.60 7.40
N GLN A 117 -8.97 0.40 6.53
CA GLN A 117 -7.76 0.93 5.90
C GLN A 117 -6.79 1.54 6.93
N ILE A 118 -7.30 2.29 7.92
CA ILE A 118 -6.48 2.83 9.01
C ILE A 118 -5.85 1.69 9.83
N ARG A 119 -6.61 0.63 10.14
CA ARG A 119 -6.11 -0.54 10.87
C ARG A 119 -5.05 -1.30 10.08
N GLN A 120 -5.24 -1.46 8.77
CA GLN A 120 -4.25 -2.09 7.89
C GLN A 120 -2.96 -1.28 7.84
N ALA A 121 -3.06 0.06 7.73
CA ALA A 121 -1.90 0.94 7.74
C ALA A 121 -1.08 0.85 9.04
N LYS A 122 -1.71 0.56 10.18
CA LYS A 122 -1.04 0.34 11.48
C LYS A 122 -0.28 -0.99 11.59
N GLN A 123 -0.60 -1.96 10.74
CA GLN A 123 0.02 -3.29 10.75
C GLN A 123 1.17 -3.43 9.74
N CYS A 124 1.33 -2.45 8.85
CA CYS A 124 2.46 -2.31 7.94
C CYS A 124 3.67 -1.69 8.64
#